data_AF-A0A2E4W5G5-F1
#
_entry.id   AF-A0A2E4W5G5-F1
#
_cell.length_a   1.000
_cell.length_b   1.000
_cell.length_c   1.000
_cell.angle_alpha   90.00
_cell.angle_beta   90.00
_cell.angle_gamma   90.00
#
_symmetry.space_group_name_H-M   'P 1'
#
loop_
_entity.id
_entity.type
_entity.pdbx_description
1 polymer ?
#
loop_
_entity_poly.entity_id
_entity_poly.type
_entity_poly.pdbx_seq_one_letter_code
_entity_poly.pdbx_strand_id
1 'polypeptide(L)'
;MRKNAWLAIAGVLLASSFGFTQSGEITNETDFDAAMKNVGKNFGAVRSAMEAREPEAVATGAENLKMIFGQVEAFFTARELEHGLTVAGQALQAATDIKSAIDNRAFGELADARDRLGATCSSCHTEYREQTEDNGYRFKAGVL
;
A
#
# COMPACT_ATOMS: atom_id res chain seq x y z
N MET A 1 -38.59 43.84 6.33
CA MET A 1 -39.28 42.93 7.27
C MET A 1 -39.18 41.51 6.71
N ARG A 2 -38.73 40.56 7.53
CA ARG A 2 -38.50 39.13 7.21
C ARG A 2 -39.75 38.45 6.66
N LYS A 3 -39.58 37.46 5.76
CA LYS A 3 -40.16 36.11 5.87
C LYS A 3 -39.51 35.16 4.85
N ASN A 4 -38.95 34.07 5.37
CA ASN A 4 -38.24 33.01 4.66
C ASN A 4 -39.22 31.93 4.17
N ALA A 5 -38.90 31.28 3.04
CA ALA A 5 -39.27 29.91 2.67
C ALA A 5 -38.12 29.40 1.78
N TRP A 6 -37.16 28.59 2.23
CA TRP A 6 -37.14 27.14 2.56
C TRP A 6 -37.53 26.18 1.42
N LEU A 7 -36.56 25.29 1.12
CA LEU A 7 -36.57 24.01 0.37
C LEU A 7 -36.50 24.15 -1.18
N ALA A 8 -35.70 23.40 -1.94
CA ALA A 8 -35.08 22.07 -1.79
C ALA A 8 -33.93 21.93 -2.83
N ILE A 9 -32.74 21.43 -2.45
CA ILE A 9 -32.23 20.04 -2.66
C ILE A 9 -31.29 19.89 -3.87
N ALA A 10 -30.15 19.27 -3.54
CA ALA A 10 -29.26 18.43 -4.34
C ALA A 10 -28.47 19.03 -5.49
N GLY A 11 -27.15 18.99 -5.31
CA GLY A 11 -26.36 18.12 -6.16
C GLY A 11 -24.96 18.63 -6.43
N VAL A 12 -23.98 17.74 -6.21
CA VAL A 12 -22.89 17.47 -7.17
C VAL A 12 -21.81 18.57 -7.19
N LEU A 13 -20.54 18.39 -6.78
CA LEU A 13 -19.70 17.23 -6.50
C LEU A 13 -18.61 17.69 -5.53
N LEU A 14 -18.38 16.95 -4.44
CA LEU A 14 -17.03 16.90 -3.89
C LEU A 14 -16.18 16.12 -4.90
N ALA A 15 -15.59 16.84 -5.84
CA ALA A 15 -14.45 16.33 -6.59
C ALA A 15 -13.27 16.22 -5.62
N SER A 16 -13.28 15.19 -4.79
CA SER A 16 -12.08 14.70 -4.13
C SER A 16 -11.18 14.15 -5.23
N SER A 17 -10.36 15.04 -5.78
CA SER A 17 -9.22 14.70 -6.61
C SER A 17 -8.21 13.91 -5.77
N PHE A 18 -8.46 12.62 -5.56
CA PHE A 18 -7.38 11.65 -5.36
C PHE A 18 -6.84 11.28 -6.73
N GLY A 19 -6.25 12.26 -7.39
CA GLY A 19 -5.36 12.01 -8.52
C GLY A 19 -4.06 11.48 -7.96
N PHE A 20 -3.89 10.16 -7.99
CA PHE A 20 -2.57 9.57 -8.16
C PHE A 20 -2.73 8.27 -8.94
N THR A 21 -2.99 8.39 -10.25
CA THR A 21 -2.61 7.31 -11.14
C THR A 21 -1.11 7.48 -11.37
N GLN A 22 -0.32 6.81 -10.53
CA GLN A 22 1.03 6.46 -10.92
C GLN A 22 1.08 4.95 -10.98
N SER A 23 0.33 4.39 -11.92
CA SER A 23 0.55 3.07 -12.48
C SER A 23 1.71 3.13 -13.50
N GLY A 24 2.79 3.82 -13.14
CA GLY A 24 4.04 3.78 -13.90
C GLY A 24 4.80 2.52 -13.52
N GLU A 25 5.47 1.92 -14.49
CA GLU A 25 6.46 0.87 -14.23
C GLU A 25 7.55 1.40 -13.29
N ILE A 26 8.00 0.58 -12.35
CA ILE A 26 9.15 0.92 -11.50
C ILE A 26 10.41 0.63 -12.30
N THR A 27 11.03 1.67 -12.88
CA THR A 27 12.17 1.48 -13.78
C THR A 27 13.51 1.75 -13.13
N ASN A 28 13.53 2.59 -12.09
CA ASN A 28 14.73 3.07 -11.41
C ASN A 28 14.50 3.22 -9.89
N GLU A 29 15.56 3.57 -9.15
CA GLU A 29 15.52 3.71 -7.69
C GLU A 29 14.56 4.82 -7.22
N THR A 30 14.44 5.93 -7.97
CA THR A 30 13.53 7.02 -7.61
C THR A 30 12.07 6.57 -7.73
N ASP A 31 11.74 5.82 -8.78
CA ASP A 31 10.41 5.20 -8.92
C ASP A 31 10.14 4.21 -7.78
N PHE A 32 11.16 3.43 -7.40
CA PHE A 32 11.05 2.44 -6.33
C PHE A 32 10.78 3.12 -4.98
N ASP A 33 11.51 4.17 -4.64
CA ASP A 33 11.29 4.94 -3.42
C ASP A 33 9.88 5.56 -3.38
N ALA A 34 9.40 6.11 -4.50
CA ALA A 34 8.03 6.60 -4.62
C ALA A 34 7.00 5.48 -4.41
N ALA A 35 7.22 4.30 -4.99
CA ALA A 35 6.38 3.13 -4.79
C ALA A 35 6.37 2.70 -3.31
N MET A 36 7.51 2.67 -2.63
CA MET A 36 7.60 2.30 -1.21
C MET A 36 6.89 3.30 -0.28
N LYS A 37 6.97 4.60 -0.58
CA LYS A 37 6.17 5.62 0.12
C LYS A 37 4.66 5.37 -0.05
N ASN A 38 4.24 5.01 -1.26
CA ASN A 38 2.87 4.63 -1.55
C ASN A 38 2.44 3.35 -0.83
N VAL A 39 3.32 2.34 -0.72
CA VAL A 39 3.10 1.15 0.12
C VAL A 39 2.85 1.57 1.57
N GLY A 40 3.75 2.37 2.16
CA GLY A 40 3.63 2.82 3.54
C GLY A 40 2.31 3.54 3.83
N LYS A 41 1.91 4.44 2.91
CA LYS A 41 0.61 5.15 3.00
C LYS A 41 -0.58 4.17 2.96
N ASN A 42 -0.61 3.26 1.99
CA ASN A 42 -1.73 2.31 1.86
C ASN A 42 -1.78 1.31 3.01
N PHE A 43 -0.64 0.80 3.47
CA PHE A 43 -0.60 -0.10 4.62
C PHE A 43 -1.06 0.58 5.91
N GLY A 44 -0.65 1.83 6.14
CA GLY A 44 -1.16 2.65 7.25
C GLY A 44 -2.68 2.84 7.17
N ALA A 45 -3.21 3.17 5.98
CA ALA A 45 -4.64 3.32 5.76
C ALA A 45 -5.42 2.02 5.99
N VAL A 46 -4.91 0.88 5.52
CA VAL A 46 -5.49 -0.45 5.77
C VAL A 46 -5.56 -0.73 7.27
N ARG A 47 -4.48 -0.46 8.02
CA ARG A 47 -4.47 -0.62 9.48
C ARG A 47 -5.54 0.23 10.16
N SER A 48 -5.59 1.52 9.85
CA SER A 48 -6.59 2.43 10.43
C SER A 48 -8.01 2.01 10.07
N ALA A 49 -8.26 1.56 8.84
CA ALA A 49 -9.57 1.07 8.41
C ALA A 49 -9.97 -0.23 9.12
N MET A 50 -9.02 -1.15 9.38
CA MET A 50 -9.27 -2.35 10.18
C MET A 50 -9.69 -1.96 11.61
N GLU A 51 -9.00 -1.01 12.23
CA GLU A 51 -9.33 -0.50 13.58
C GLU A 51 -10.69 0.19 13.62
N ALA A 52 -11.01 0.99 12.60
CA ALA A 52 -12.29 1.68 12.43
C ALA A 52 -13.43 0.74 11.96
N ARG A 53 -13.12 -0.51 11.61
CA ARG A 53 -14.06 -1.51 11.07
C ARG A 53 -14.75 -1.05 9.79
N GLU A 54 -13.97 -0.51 8.86
CA GLU A 54 -14.40 -0.01 7.56
C GLU A 54 -14.00 -1.00 6.44
N PRO A 55 -14.79 -2.07 6.19
CA PRO A 55 -14.37 -3.16 5.30
C PRO A 55 -14.11 -2.71 3.85
N GLU A 56 -14.87 -1.75 3.33
CA GLU A 56 -14.68 -1.22 1.97
C GLU A 56 -13.33 -0.48 1.84
N ALA A 57 -12.93 0.26 2.87
CA ALA A 57 -11.64 0.94 2.91
C ALA A 57 -10.49 -0.07 3.05
N VAL A 58 -10.66 -1.12 3.86
CA VAL A 58 -9.70 -2.23 3.94
C VAL A 58 -9.51 -2.90 2.58
N ALA A 59 -10.61 -3.26 1.90
CA ALA A 59 -10.55 -3.91 0.59
C ALA A 59 -9.87 -3.02 -0.46
N THR A 60 -10.20 -1.73 -0.50
CA THR A 60 -9.60 -0.78 -1.44
C THR A 60 -8.09 -0.64 -1.20
N GLY A 61 -7.68 -0.49 0.07
CA GLY A 61 -6.27 -0.39 0.43
C GLY A 61 -5.49 -1.68 0.12
N ALA A 62 -6.09 -2.85 0.35
CA ALA A 62 -5.52 -4.14 0.00
C ALA A 62 -5.32 -4.30 -1.51
N GLU A 63 -6.30 -3.87 -2.33
CA GLU A 63 -6.17 -3.89 -3.79
C GLU A 63 -5.04 -2.98 -4.29
N ASN A 64 -4.91 -1.78 -3.72
CA ASN A 64 -3.80 -0.89 -4.03
C ASN A 64 -2.44 -1.51 -3.68
N LEU A 65 -2.33 -2.16 -2.51
CA LEU A 65 -1.11 -2.85 -2.10
C LEU A 65 -0.75 -3.99 -3.06
N LYS A 66 -1.72 -4.79 -3.49
CA LYS A 66 -1.51 -5.85 -4.49
C LYS A 66 -0.91 -5.29 -5.79
N MET A 67 -1.51 -4.21 -6.32
CA MET A 67 -1.01 -3.59 -7.56
C MET A 67 0.44 -3.12 -7.40
N ILE A 68 0.76 -2.44 -6.29
CA ILE A 68 2.12 -1.93 -6.06
C ILE A 68 3.11 -3.09 -5.88
N PHE A 69 2.77 -4.12 -5.11
CA PHE A 69 3.68 -5.27 -4.91
C PHE A 69 3.92 -6.06 -6.19
N GLY A 70 2.95 -6.15 -7.10
CA GLY A 70 3.20 -6.71 -8.44
C GLY A 70 4.24 -5.92 -9.25
N GLN A 71 4.24 -4.59 -9.13
CA GLN A 71 5.27 -3.76 -9.78
C GLN A 71 6.64 -3.91 -9.11
N VAL A 72 6.67 -4.06 -7.79
CA VAL A 72 7.89 -4.29 -7.01
C VAL A 72 8.51 -5.65 -7.32
N GLU A 73 7.67 -6.68 -7.48
CA GLU A 73 8.09 -8.00 -7.91
C GLU A 73 8.75 -7.95 -9.31
N ALA A 74 8.15 -7.22 -10.25
CA ALA A 74 8.72 -7.00 -11.58
C ALA A 74 10.08 -6.26 -11.52
N PHE A 75 10.19 -5.23 -10.67
CA PHE A 75 11.44 -4.50 -10.46
C PHE A 75 12.58 -5.41 -9.97
N PHE A 76 12.30 -6.27 -8.99
CA PHE A 76 13.27 -7.22 -8.46
C PHE A 76 13.60 -8.34 -9.44
N THR A 77 12.61 -8.80 -10.22
CA THR A 77 12.83 -9.79 -11.29
C THR A 77 13.82 -9.29 -12.32
N ALA A 78 13.65 -8.05 -12.79
CA ALA A 78 14.53 -7.44 -13.80
C ALA A 78 15.98 -7.23 -13.32
N ARG A 79 16.22 -7.34 -12.01
CA ARG A 79 17.54 -7.14 -11.37
C ARG A 79 18.08 -8.40 -10.70
N GLU A 80 17.40 -9.53 -10.87
CA GLU A 80 17.80 -10.83 -10.31
C GLU A 80 17.99 -10.80 -8.78
N LEU A 81 17.18 -9.98 -8.09
CA LEU A 81 17.23 -9.82 -6.63
C LEU A 81 16.32 -10.86 -5.96
N GLU A 82 16.84 -12.08 -5.75
CA GLU A 82 16.08 -13.25 -5.28
C GLU A 82 15.32 -13.02 -3.95
N HIS A 83 15.95 -12.38 -2.96
CA HIS A 83 15.29 -12.07 -1.70
C HIS A 83 14.14 -11.07 -1.91
N GLY A 84 14.36 -10.04 -2.74
CA GLY A 84 13.36 -9.06 -3.11
C GLY A 84 12.16 -9.69 -3.82
N LEU A 85 12.40 -10.60 -4.76
CA LEU A 85 11.35 -11.37 -5.42
C LEU A 85 10.51 -12.16 -4.40
N THR A 86 11.19 -12.88 -3.51
CA THR A 86 10.54 -13.69 -2.47
C THR A 86 9.67 -12.83 -1.56
N VAL A 87 10.21 -11.72 -1.06
CA VAL A 87 9.50 -10.84 -0.11
C VAL A 87 8.37 -10.08 -0.80
N ALA A 88 8.54 -9.66 -2.06
CA ALA A 88 7.48 -9.02 -2.85
C ALA A 88 6.31 -9.97 -3.09
N GLY A 89 6.58 -11.22 -3.45
CA GLY A 89 5.55 -12.25 -3.62
C GLY A 89 4.81 -12.56 -2.32
N GLN A 90 5.52 -12.63 -1.19
CA GLN A 90 4.90 -12.79 0.14
C GLN A 90 4.01 -11.60 0.51
N ALA A 91 4.44 -10.38 0.21
CA ALA A 91 3.68 -9.16 0.47
C ALA A 91 2.41 -9.09 -0.41
N LEU A 92 2.53 -9.46 -1.70
CA LEU A 92 1.41 -9.58 -2.62
C LEU A 92 0.39 -10.62 -2.13
N GLN A 93 0.86 -11.78 -1.67
CA GLN A 93 -0.02 -12.81 -1.11
C GLN A 93 -0.72 -12.32 0.16
N ALA A 94 0.00 -11.68 1.09
CA ALA A 94 -0.61 -11.16 2.32
C ALA A 94 -1.66 -10.07 2.03
N ALA A 95 -1.42 -9.17 1.06
CA ALA A 95 -2.40 -8.19 0.61
C ALA A 95 -3.63 -8.86 -0.04
N THR A 96 -3.42 -9.93 -0.81
CA THR A 96 -4.50 -10.75 -1.38
C THR A 96 -5.33 -11.43 -0.29
N ASP A 97 -4.68 -11.96 0.75
CA ASP A 97 -5.36 -12.60 1.88
C ASP A 97 -6.21 -11.59 2.68
N ILE A 98 -5.71 -10.36 2.89
CA ILE A 98 -6.51 -9.29 3.52
C ILE A 98 -7.79 -9.03 2.72
N LYS A 99 -7.68 -8.91 1.40
CA LYS A 99 -8.85 -8.69 0.54
C LYS A 99 -9.82 -9.88 0.60
N SER A 100 -9.30 -11.10 0.50
CA SER A 100 -10.09 -12.34 0.59
C SER A 100 -10.84 -12.44 1.92
N ALA A 101 -10.20 -12.06 3.03
CA ALA A 101 -10.84 -12.03 4.34
C ALA A 101 -12.02 -11.04 4.39
N ILE A 102 -11.91 -9.88 3.74
CA ILE A 102 -13.04 -8.95 3.61
C ILE A 102 -14.16 -9.54 2.73
N ASP A 103 -13.82 -10.04 1.55
CA ASP A 103 -14.80 -10.57 0.59
C ASP A 103 -15.60 -11.75 1.19
N ASN A 104 -14.93 -12.61 1.97
CA ASN A 104 -15.52 -13.78 2.63
C ASN A 104 -16.06 -13.49 4.03
N ARG A 105 -15.99 -12.24 4.51
CA ARG A 105 -16.37 -11.84 5.88
C ARG A 105 -15.61 -12.63 6.97
N ALA A 106 -14.41 -13.12 6.67
CA ALA A 106 -13.53 -13.83 7.58
C ALA A 106 -12.68 -12.85 8.41
N PHE A 107 -13.33 -11.90 9.10
CA PHE A 107 -12.64 -10.79 9.77
C PHE A 107 -11.62 -11.22 10.84
N GLY A 108 -11.75 -12.43 11.39
CA GLY A 108 -10.76 -13.00 12.32
C GLY A 108 -9.38 -13.24 11.71
N GLU A 109 -9.28 -13.35 10.38
CA GLU A 109 -8.04 -13.62 9.65
C GLU A 109 -7.27 -12.33 9.30
N LEU A 110 -7.89 -11.16 9.46
CA LEU A 110 -7.30 -9.88 9.06
C LEU A 110 -6.01 -9.54 9.83
N ALA A 111 -5.98 -9.85 11.13
CA ALA A 111 -4.83 -9.54 11.98
C ALA A 111 -3.58 -10.30 11.53
N ASP A 112 -3.71 -11.61 11.31
CA ASP A 112 -2.60 -12.46 10.88
C ASP A 112 -2.10 -12.08 9.47
N ALA A 113 -3.02 -11.78 8.54
CA ALA A 113 -2.64 -11.33 7.20
C ALA A 113 -1.94 -9.96 7.22
N ARG A 114 -2.43 -9.02 8.03
CA ARG A 114 -1.77 -7.72 8.28
C ARG A 114 -0.38 -7.90 8.87
N ASP A 115 -0.21 -8.80 9.83
CA ASP A 115 1.07 -8.99 10.52
C ASP A 115 2.10 -9.66 9.63
N ARG A 116 1.69 -10.63 8.81
CA ARG A 116 2.54 -11.18 7.74
C ARG A 116 2.99 -10.11 6.77
N LEU A 117 2.09 -9.22 6.33
CA LEU A 117 2.46 -8.09 5.49
C LEU A 117 3.40 -7.11 6.19
N GLY A 118 3.24 -6.87 7.48
CA GLY A 118 4.16 -6.04 8.26
C GLY A 118 5.57 -6.65 8.34
N ALA A 119 5.65 -7.98 8.48
CA ALA A 119 6.92 -8.70 8.58
C ALA A 119 7.75 -8.62 7.28
N THR A 120 7.10 -8.64 6.10
CA THR A 120 7.79 -8.48 4.81
C THR A 120 8.46 -7.12 4.69
N CYS A 121 7.84 -6.06 5.21
CA CYS A 121 8.44 -4.72 5.26
C CYS A 121 9.75 -4.72 6.05
N SER A 122 9.76 -5.35 7.22
CA SER A 122 10.95 -5.46 8.06
C SER A 122 12.06 -6.24 7.35
N SER A 123 11.74 -7.41 6.78
CA SER A 123 12.71 -8.25 6.07
C SER A 123 13.37 -7.51 4.92
N CYS A 124 12.57 -6.90 4.04
CA CYS A 124 13.08 -6.17 2.88
C CYS A 124 13.95 -4.97 3.29
N HIS A 125 13.52 -4.20 4.28
CA HIS A 125 14.29 -3.05 4.75
C HIS A 125 15.61 -3.46 5.40
N THR A 126 15.63 -4.54 6.18
CA THR A 126 16.87 -5.07 6.76
C THR A 126 17.84 -5.55 5.70
N GLU A 127 17.35 -6.20 4.64
CA GLU A 127 18.21 -6.72 3.58
C GLU A 127 18.77 -5.60 2.70
N TYR A 128 17.94 -4.66 2.28
CA TYR A 128 18.29 -3.76 1.20
C TYR A 128 18.58 -2.33 1.59
N ARG A 129 18.21 -1.88 2.81
CA ARG A 129 18.38 -0.49 3.21
C ARG A 129 19.46 -0.31 4.26
N GLU A 130 20.11 0.84 4.19
CA GLU A 130 20.98 1.36 5.24
C GLU A 130 20.58 2.78 5.59
N GLN A 131 20.83 3.16 6.84
CA GLN A 131 20.59 4.52 7.32
C GLN A 131 21.73 5.43 6.83
N THR A 132 21.39 6.63 6.38
CA THR A 132 22.34 7.66 5.97
C THR A 132 22.69 8.60 7.14
N GLU A 133 23.77 9.37 7.01
CA GLU A 133 24.26 10.27 8.07
C GLU A 133 23.24 11.35 8.48
N ASP A 134 22.33 11.71 7.57
CA ASP A 134 21.22 12.65 7.79
C ASP A 134 19.96 12.01 8.41
N ASN A 135 20.07 10.76 8.90
CA ASN A 135 18.96 9.92 9.36
C ASN A 135 17.95 9.52 8.27
N GLY A 136 18.28 9.73 7.00
CA GLY A 136 17.57 9.13 5.89
C GLY A 136 17.86 7.64 5.74
N TYR A 137 17.37 7.06 4.65
CA TYR A 137 17.66 5.67 4.28
C TYR A 137 17.82 5.59 2.77
N ARG A 138 18.74 4.74 2.33
CA ARG A 138 18.99 4.44 0.91
C ARG A 138 19.19 2.94 0.71
N PHE A 139 19.28 2.50 -0.55
CA PHE A 139 19.76 1.16 -0.82
C PHE A 139 21.21 0.97 -0.38
N LYS A 140 21.54 -0.22 0.14
CA LYS A 140 22.92 -0.60 0.46
C LYS A 140 23.77 -0.57 -0.80
N ALA A 141 25.03 -0.20 -0.64
CA ALA A 141 25.99 -0.17 -1.74
C ALA A 141 26.09 -1.56 -2.43
N GLY A 142 25.95 -1.58 -3.76
CA GLY A 142 26.05 -2.80 -4.58
C GLY A 142 24.77 -3.62 -4.71
N VAL A 143 23.63 -3.15 -4.19
CA VAL A 143 22.32 -3.78 -4.40
C VAL A 143 21.65 -3.34 -5.71
N LEU A 144 21.71 -2.04 -6.02
CA LEU A 144 21.13 -1.41 -7.21
C LEU A 144 22.19 -0.68 -8.03
#